data_AF-A0A7J8MER2-F1
#
_entry.id   AF-A0A7J8MER2-F1
#
_cell.length_a   1.000
_cell.length_b   1.000
_cell.length_c   1.000
_cell.angle_alpha   90.00
_cell.angle_beta   90.00
_cell.angle_gamma   90.00
#
_symmetry.space_group_name_H-M   'P 1'
#
loop_
_entity.id
_entity.type
_entity.pdbx_description
1 polymer ?
#
loop_
_entity_poly.entity_id
_entity_poly.type
_entity_poly.pdbx_seq_one_letter_code
_entity_poly.pdbx_strand_id
1 'polypeptide(L)'
;MAGIGKTAPEFEDLLPVMAEKLGGEGLMRELSNGFKMLMDKDKGVITVESLKRNAAMLGLQDLRHDELVSMVKEGDTDGDGALNEMEF
;
A
#
# COMPACT_ATOMS: atom_id res chain seq x y z
N MET A 1 19.89 18.35 26.59
CA MET A 1 19.94 18.43 25.11
C MET A 1 19.36 17.15 24.55
N ALA A 2 18.43 17.30 23.62
CA ALA A 2 17.51 16.29 23.12
C ALA A 2 18.17 15.19 22.27
N GLY A 3 17.46 14.07 22.12
CA GLY A 3 17.75 13.04 21.13
C GLY A 3 16.92 11.79 21.35
N ILE A 4 15.61 11.91 21.18
CA ILE A 4 14.64 10.80 21.18
C ILE A 4 15.03 9.80 20.08
N GLY A 5 14.86 8.51 20.37
CA GLY A 5 15.38 7.38 19.60
C GLY A 5 14.86 7.29 18.17
N LYS A 6 15.65 6.63 17.31
CA LYS A 6 15.23 6.27 15.95
C LYS A 6 14.14 5.20 16.04
N THR A 7 12.89 5.64 15.93
CA THR A 7 11.77 4.86 15.41
C THR A 7 12.14 4.32 14.02
N ALA A 8 11.56 3.19 13.62
CA ALA A 8 11.78 2.65 12.28
C ALA A 8 11.54 3.75 11.21
N PRO A 9 12.35 3.80 10.14
CA PRO A 9 12.14 4.79 9.07
C PRO A 9 10.71 4.68 8.55
N GLU A 10 10.05 5.83 8.35
CA GLU A 10 8.74 5.87 7.72
C GLU A 10 8.87 5.43 6.27
N PHE A 11 7.76 5.02 5.64
CA PHE A 11 7.81 4.48 4.29
C PHE A 11 8.39 5.49 3.29
N GLU A 12 8.05 6.76 3.47
CA GLU A 12 8.51 7.92 2.71
C GLU A 12 10.03 8.09 2.79
N ASP A 13 10.63 7.83 3.96
CA ASP A 13 12.08 7.88 4.17
C ASP A 13 12.81 6.74 3.43
N LEU A 14 12.10 5.66 3.10
CA LEU A 14 12.65 4.52 2.36
C LEU A 14 12.53 4.67 0.84
N LEU A 15 11.67 5.55 0.34
CA LEU A 15 11.49 5.79 -1.10
C LEU A 15 12.79 6.14 -1.82
N PRO A 16 13.67 7.04 -1.31
CA PRO A 16 14.94 7.34 -1.96
C PRO A 16 15.87 6.12 -2.03
N VAL A 17 15.89 5.29 -0.99
CA VAL A 17 16.72 4.08 -0.94
C VAL A 17 16.21 3.02 -1.93
N MET A 18 14.88 2.88 -2.04
CA MET A 18 14.26 1.98 -3.01
C MET A 18 14.48 2.47 -4.44
N ALA A 19 14.34 3.77 -4.69
CA ALA A 19 14.61 4.39 -5.98
C ALA A 19 16.07 4.27 -6.40
N GLU A 20 17.03 4.39 -5.47
CA GLU A 20 18.46 4.17 -5.75
C GLU A 20 18.74 2.71 -6.14
N LYS A 21 18.11 1.75 -5.46
CA LYS A 21 18.35 0.31 -5.70
C LYS A 21 17.65 -0.23 -6.95
N LEU A 22 16.42 0.21 -7.20
CA LEU A 22 15.56 -0.32 -8.26
C LEU A 22 15.54 0.56 -9.51
N GLY A 23 15.97 1.82 -9.39
CA GLY A 23 15.65 2.87 -10.37
C GLY A 23 14.18 3.29 -10.29
N GLY A 24 13.84 4.43 -10.92
CA GLY A 24 12.46 4.92 -10.94
C GLY A 24 11.48 3.95 -11.62
N GLU A 25 11.85 3.41 -12.78
CA GLU A 25 11.03 2.42 -13.49
C GLU A 25 10.88 1.11 -12.70
N GLY A 26 11.94 0.67 -12.02
CA GLY A 26 11.90 -0.53 -11.19
C GLY A 26 10.99 -0.34 -9.98
N LEU A 27 11.07 0.80 -9.31
CA LEU A 27 10.18 1.13 -8.19
C LEU A 27 8.72 1.17 -8.63
N MET A 28 8.41 1.87 -9.73
CA MET A 28 7.05 1.91 -10.28
C MET A 28 6.52 0.51 -10.65
N ARG A 29 7.38 -0.36 -11.19
CA ARG A 29 7.01 -1.74 -11.50
C ARG A 29 6.68 -2.53 -10.23
N GLU A 30 7.48 -2.40 -9.17
CA GLU A 30 7.21 -3.10 -7.91
C GLU A 30 5.93 -2.59 -7.23
N LEU A 31 5.63 -1.28 -7.30
CA LEU A 31 4.35 -0.74 -6.83
C LEU A 31 3.16 -1.30 -7.63
N SER A 32 3.27 -1.34 -8.97
CA SER A 32 2.27 -1.97 -9.85
C SER A 32 2.07 -3.46 -9.54
N ASN A 33 3.16 -4.18 -9.23
CA ASN A 33 3.08 -5.58 -8.82
C ASN A 33 2.36 -5.73 -7.48
N GLY A 34 2.65 -4.85 -6.51
CA GLY A 34 1.95 -4.79 -5.23
C GLY A 34 0.46 -4.55 -5.39
N PHE A 35 0.07 -3.57 -6.23
CA PHE A 35 -1.32 -3.33 -6.60
C PHE A 35 -2.01 -4.59 -7.13
N LYS A 36 -1.36 -5.27 -8.10
CA LYS A 36 -1.88 -6.51 -8.71
C LYS A 36 -2.01 -7.67 -7.73
N MET A 37 -1.20 -7.69 -6.67
CA MET A 37 -1.34 -8.68 -5.61
C MET A 37 -2.53 -8.39 -4.70
N LEU A 38 -2.87 -7.12 -4.47
CA LEU A 38 -3.92 -6.70 -3.53
C LEU A 38 -5.31 -6.56 -4.16
N MET A 39 -5.37 -6.27 -5.46
CA MET A 39 -6.63 -6.02 -6.17
C MET A 39 -7.58 -7.22 -6.21
N ASP A 40 -8.87 -6.91 -6.36
CA ASP A 40 -9.86 -7.86 -6.86
C ASP A 40 -9.62 -8.05 -8.37
N LYS A 41 -9.26 -9.27 -8.77
CA LYS A 41 -8.91 -9.59 -10.16
C LYS A 41 -10.08 -9.47 -11.12
N ASP A 42 -11.30 -9.67 -10.65
CA ASP A 42 -12.49 -9.59 -11.50
C ASP A 42 -12.91 -8.14 -11.70
N LYS A 43 -12.70 -7.29 -10.68
CA LYS A 43 -13.09 -5.87 -10.73
C LYS A 43 -12.03 -4.94 -11.27
N GLY A 44 -10.75 -5.31 -11.19
CA GLY A 44 -9.68 -4.42 -11.64
C GLY A 44 -9.21 -3.40 -10.59
N VAL A 45 -9.70 -3.47 -9.35
CA VAL A 45 -9.46 -2.46 -8.29
C VAL A 45 -9.24 -3.10 -6.93
N ILE A 46 -8.59 -2.41 -6.00
CA ILE A 46 -8.48 -2.84 -4.60
C ILE A 46 -9.76 -2.47 -3.87
N THR A 47 -10.43 -3.47 -3.32
CA THR A 47 -11.58 -3.28 -2.42
C THR A 47 -11.17 -3.63 -1.00
N VAL A 48 -11.91 -3.18 0.02
CA VAL A 48 -11.66 -3.57 1.41
C VAL A 48 -11.59 -5.11 1.56
N GLU A 49 -12.45 -5.83 0.84
CA GLU A 49 -12.50 -7.29 0.86
C GLU A 49 -11.28 -7.94 0.17
N SER A 50 -10.84 -7.42 -0.97
CA SER A 50 -9.64 -7.94 -1.65
C SER A 50 -8.39 -7.62 -0.86
N LEU A 51 -8.29 -6.41 -0.31
CA LEU A 51 -7.22 -5.99 0.58
C LEU A 51 -7.13 -6.92 1.79
N LYS A 52 -8.25 -7.17 2.49
CA LYS A 52 -8.30 -8.10 3.64
C LYS A 52 -7.79 -9.49 3.29
N ARG A 53 -8.27 -10.04 2.17
CA ARG A 53 -7.94 -11.41 1.73
C ARG A 53 -6.47 -11.53 1.32
N ASN A 54 -5.98 -10.56 0.56
CA ASN A 54 -4.69 -10.64 -0.11
C ASN A 54 -3.56 -10.09 0.76
N ALA A 55 -3.82 -9.12 1.64
CA ALA A 55 -2.84 -8.60 2.59
C ALA A 55 -2.38 -9.67 3.60
N ALA A 56 -3.21 -10.67 3.89
CA ALA A 56 -2.81 -11.83 4.68
C ALA A 56 -1.63 -12.60 4.06
N MET A 57 -1.49 -12.60 2.72
CA MET A 57 -0.35 -13.24 2.03
C MET A 57 0.96 -12.45 2.22
N LEU A 58 0.86 -11.18 2.61
CA LEU A 58 1.97 -10.28 2.89
C LEU A 58 2.32 -10.23 4.39
N GLY A 59 1.72 -11.09 5.21
CA GLY A 59 1.93 -11.09 6.66
C GLY A 59 1.18 -9.97 7.40
N LEU A 60 0.19 -9.35 6.76
CA LEU A 60 -0.62 -8.26 7.33
C LEU A 60 -1.97 -8.76 7.85
N GLN A 61 -2.05 -10.01 8.29
CA GLN A 61 -3.29 -10.64 8.77
C GLN A 61 -3.86 -10.01 10.05
N ASP A 62 -3.04 -9.26 10.79
CA ASP A 62 -3.43 -8.65 12.07
C ASP A 62 -4.13 -7.28 11.90
N LEU A 63 -4.24 -6.79 10.66
CA LEU A 63 -5.00 -5.58 10.35
C LEU A 63 -6.49 -5.79 10.63
N ARG A 64 -7.06 -4.91 11.45
CA ARG A 64 -8.47 -4.92 11.76
C ARG A 64 -9.28 -4.35 10.61
N HIS A 65 -10.58 -4.66 10.59
CA HIS A 65 -11.47 -4.19 9.53
C HIS A 65 -11.55 -2.65 9.45
N ASP A 66 -11.55 -1.95 10.58
CA ASP A 66 -11.51 -0.48 10.64
C ASP A 66 -10.24 0.10 10.03
N GLU A 67 -9.10 -0.55 10.21
CA GLU A 67 -7.81 -0.14 9.62
C GLU A 67 -7.84 -0.32 8.11
N LEU A 68 -8.34 -1.45 7.62
CA LEU A 68 -8.47 -1.72 6.19
C LEU A 68 -9.43 -0.74 5.50
N VAL A 69 -10.54 -0.39 6.16
CA VAL A 69 -11.45 0.65 5.65
C VAL A 69 -10.76 2.02 5.64
N SER A 70 -9.98 2.35 6.68
CA SER A 70 -9.22 3.60 6.71
C SER A 70 -8.22 3.68 5.56
N MET A 71 -7.49 2.60 5.28
CA MET A 71 -6.51 2.55 4.18
C MET A 71 -7.16 2.80 2.82
N VAL A 72 -8.29 2.13 2.53
CA VAL A 72 -9.01 2.37 1.27
C VAL A 72 -9.55 3.80 1.23
N LYS A 73 -10.14 4.28 2.31
CA LYS A 73 -10.72 5.64 2.36
C LYS A 73 -9.67 6.75 2.22
N GLU A 74 -8.44 6.52 2.66
CA GLU A 74 -7.37 7.51 2.58
C GLU A 74 -6.79 7.63 1.16
N GLY A 75 -6.76 6.54 0.40
CA GLY A 75 -6.34 6.54 -1.01
C GLY A 75 -7.47 6.83 -2.01
N ASP A 76 -8.73 6.58 -1.65
CA ASP A 76 -9.90 6.77 -2.52
C ASP A 76 -10.15 8.28 -2.74
N THR A 77 -9.69 8.79 -3.88
CA THR A 77 -9.75 10.22 -4.20
C THR A 77 -11.00 10.61 -4.98
N ASP A 78 -11.60 9.64 -5.69
CA ASP A 78 -12.81 9.86 -6.48
C ASP A 78 -14.10 9.47 -5.75
N GLY A 79 -14.00 8.77 -4.63
CA GLY A 79 -15.09 8.38 -3.74
C GLY A 79 -15.86 7.14 -4.21
N ASP A 80 -15.28 6.29 -5.05
CA ASP A 80 -15.94 5.07 -5.56
C ASP A 80 -15.92 3.89 -4.55
N GLY A 81 -15.19 4.03 -3.45
CA GLY A 81 -15.06 3.04 -2.39
C GLY A 81 -14.04 1.93 -2.68
N ALA A 82 -13.17 2.12 -3.66
CA ALA A 82 -12.08 1.24 -4.04
C ALA A 82 -10.82 2.07 -4.36
N LEU A 83 -9.70 1.39 -4.65
CA LEU A 83 -8.50 2.04 -5.18
C LEU A 83 -8.20 1.50 -6.56
N ASN A 84 -8.06 2.39 -7.53
CA ASN A 84 -7.44 2.08 -8.81
C ASN A 84 -5.90 2.19 -8.74
N GLU A 85 -5.19 1.82 -9.81
CA GLU A 85 -3.71 1.80 -9.81
C GLU A 85 -3.08 3.19 -9.66
N MET A 86 -3.80 4.28 -9.94
CA MET A 86 -3.30 5.65 -9.71
C MET A 86 -3.52 6.13 -8.27
N GLU A 87 -4.47 5.54 -7.55
CA GLU A 87 -4.84 5.89 -6.18
C GLU A 87 -4.07 5.08 -5.12
N PHE A 88 -3.51 3.94 -5.53
CA PHE A 88 -2.67 3.07 -4.71
C PHE A 88 -1.19 3.52 -4.74
#